data_AF-A0A0K0D8A3-F1
#
_entry.id   AF-A0A0K0D8A3-F1
#
_cell.length_a   1.000
_cell.length_b   1.000
_cell.length_c   1.000
_cell.angle_alpha   90.00
_cell.angle_beta   90.00
_cell.angle_gamma   90.00
#
_symmetry.space_group_name_H-M   'P 1'
#
loop_
_entity.id
_entity.type
_entity.pdbx_description
1 polymer ?
#
loop_
_entity_poly.entity_id
_entity_poly.type
_entity_poly.pdbx_seq_one_letter_code
_entity_poly.pdbx_strand_id
1 'polypeptide(L)'
;MSSCIASVEAIKFYRGIASSGMKVHISIGFDTIMAECQFLRSEGDEYEQLVRLEPPCLCWLIFDRAIYTRSCAFYIASKLDHQGRGCRFLFHGQFGDSLKERKIRRFIRRQRIGRVERVENVRSIVCNSLFKKETKISAFEGLPVILNTGETGKIVGAFGKGGKVRVEMTTLLLESTVEKIAADETVEVSMYLKKYLGEKKIEGYLPSGLP
;
A
#
# COMPACT_ATOMS: atom_id res chain seq x y z
N MET A 1 -18.31 17.62 -12.94
CA MET A 1 -17.41 16.80 -12.10
C MET A 1 -16.62 15.83 -12.97
N SER A 2 -15.29 15.88 -12.95
CA SER A 2 -14.41 14.98 -13.75
C SER A 2 -13.80 13.84 -12.94
N SER A 3 -13.69 14.02 -11.63
CA SER A 3 -13.33 12.97 -10.68
C SER A 3 -13.80 13.34 -9.28
N CYS A 4 -14.04 12.36 -8.43
CA CYS A 4 -14.43 12.57 -7.03
C CYS A 4 -13.99 11.39 -6.17
N ILE A 5 -13.88 11.62 -4.87
CA ILE A 5 -13.82 10.54 -3.88
C ILE A 5 -15.24 10.24 -3.44
N ALA A 6 -15.64 8.98 -3.49
CA ALA A 6 -16.99 8.53 -3.22
C ALA A 6 -17.01 7.45 -2.14
N SER A 7 -18.13 7.33 -1.44
CA SER A 7 -18.37 6.18 -0.56
C SER A 7 -18.58 4.92 -1.41
N VAL A 8 -18.35 3.76 -0.80
CA VAL A 8 -18.40 2.46 -1.49
C VAL A 8 -18.99 1.41 -0.57
N GLU A 9 -20.01 0.73 -1.06
CA GLU A 9 -20.58 -0.46 -0.46
C GLU A 9 -20.61 -1.59 -1.49
N ALA A 10 -19.99 -2.72 -1.14
CA ALA A 10 -19.91 -3.88 -2.01
C ALA A 10 -21.28 -4.53 -2.20
N ILE A 11 -21.62 -4.89 -3.44
CA ILE A 11 -22.83 -5.67 -3.71
C ILE A 11 -22.53 -7.14 -3.47
N LYS A 12 -23.16 -7.72 -2.45
CA LYS A 12 -22.93 -9.10 -1.97
C LYS A 12 -23.14 -10.18 -3.06
N PHE A 13 -23.96 -9.90 -4.06
CA PHE A 13 -24.25 -10.84 -5.15
C PHE A 13 -23.18 -10.83 -6.26
N TYR A 14 -22.29 -9.84 -6.28
CA TYR A 14 -21.16 -9.81 -7.20
C TYR A 14 -20.12 -10.84 -6.76
N ARG A 15 -19.84 -11.83 -7.61
CA ARG A 15 -18.86 -12.89 -7.32
C ARG A 15 -17.47 -12.62 -7.91
N GLY A 16 -17.31 -11.53 -8.66
CA GLY A 16 -16.03 -11.15 -9.24
C GLY A 16 -15.16 -10.34 -8.28
N ILE A 17 -13.94 -10.02 -8.72
CA ILE A 17 -13.03 -9.15 -7.98
C ILE A 17 -13.17 -7.72 -8.51
N ALA A 18 -13.49 -6.78 -7.63
CA ALA A 18 -13.44 -5.35 -7.93
C ALA A 18 -12.03 -4.82 -7.65
N SER A 19 -11.16 -4.83 -8.66
CA SER A 19 -9.75 -4.40 -8.55
C SER A 19 -9.58 -2.90 -8.78
N SER A 20 -8.62 -2.28 -8.09
CA SER A 20 -8.22 -0.90 -8.38
C SER A 20 -7.63 -0.77 -9.79
N GLY A 21 -7.97 0.32 -10.49
CA GLY A 21 -7.63 0.57 -11.89
C GLY A 21 -8.62 -0.03 -12.90
N MET A 22 -9.67 -0.69 -12.45
CA MET A 22 -10.69 -1.22 -13.35
C MET A 22 -11.58 -0.11 -13.91
N LYS A 23 -11.98 -0.25 -15.17
CA LYS A 23 -13.05 0.55 -15.77
C LYS A 23 -14.42 -0.11 -15.54
N VAL A 24 -15.40 0.70 -15.16
CA VAL A 24 -16.79 0.27 -14.92
C VAL A 24 -17.77 1.31 -15.45
N HIS A 25 -19.01 0.89 -15.67
CA HIS A 25 -20.13 1.77 -15.95
C HIS A 25 -20.66 2.32 -14.62
N ILE A 26 -20.65 3.63 -14.47
CA ILE A 26 -21.23 4.34 -13.34
C ILE A 26 -22.57 4.94 -13.80
N SER A 27 -23.66 4.44 -13.23
CA SER A 27 -25.01 4.95 -13.49
C SER A 27 -25.43 5.93 -12.40
N ILE A 28 -25.93 7.10 -12.81
CA ILE A 28 -26.26 8.24 -11.95
C ILE A 28 -27.56 8.87 -12.49
N GLY A 29 -28.65 8.75 -11.74
CA GLY A 29 -29.96 9.18 -12.24
C GLY A 29 -30.29 8.49 -13.56
N PHE A 30 -30.33 9.26 -14.66
CA PHE A 30 -30.62 8.77 -16.01
C PHE A 30 -29.39 8.70 -16.94
N ASP A 31 -28.19 9.01 -16.44
CA ASP A 31 -26.95 8.95 -17.22
C ASP A 31 -26.12 7.71 -16.83
N THR A 32 -25.34 7.18 -17.76
CA THR A 32 -24.38 6.11 -17.52
C THR A 32 -23.09 6.42 -18.25
N ILE A 33 -22.00 6.52 -17.48
CA ILE A 33 -20.70 6.92 -17.97
C ILE A 33 -19.63 5.91 -17.54
N MET A 34 -18.58 5.75 -18.34
CA MET A 34 -17.42 4.97 -17.95
C MET A 34 -16.54 5.75 -16.97
N ALA A 35 -16.06 5.07 -15.93
CA ALA A 35 -15.07 5.59 -15.01
C ALA A 35 -14.03 4.54 -14.64
N GLU A 36 -12.81 4.99 -14.40
CA GLU A 36 -11.79 4.20 -13.71
C GLU A 36 -11.98 4.33 -12.19
N CYS A 37 -11.89 3.20 -11.48
CA CYS A 37 -12.10 3.11 -10.05
C CYS A 37 -10.79 2.77 -9.33
N GLN A 38 -10.44 3.56 -8.32
CA GLN A 38 -9.29 3.32 -7.45
C GLN A 38 -9.77 3.22 -6.01
N PHE A 39 -9.62 2.05 -5.37
CA PHE A 39 -10.07 1.86 -3.98
C PHE A 39 -9.03 2.39 -3.01
N LEU A 40 -9.49 3.12 -1.99
CA LEU A 40 -8.63 3.90 -1.11
C LEU A 40 -9.00 3.70 0.36
N ARG A 41 -8.02 3.84 1.25
CA ARG A 41 -8.21 4.07 2.68
C ARG A 41 -7.59 5.41 3.07
N SER A 42 -8.34 6.23 3.79
CA SER A 42 -7.85 7.52 4.27
C SER A 42 -6.83 7.32 5.39
N GLU A 43 -5.71 8.01 5.33
CA GLU A 43 -4.68 8.03 6.39
C GLU A 43 -4.15 9.46 6.53
N GLY A 44 -4.71 10.22 7.47
CA GLY A 44 -4.45 11.66 7.58
C GLY A 44 -4.88 12.38 6.29
N ASP A 45 -3.96 13.17 5.73
CA ASP A 45 -4.16 13.97 4.50
C ASP A 45 -3.84 13.21 3.21
N GLU A 46 -3.65 11.88 3.30
CA GLU A 46 -3.22 11.03 2.19
C GLU A 46 -4.10 9.78 2.08
N TYR A 47 -3.92 9.05 0.99
CA TYR A 47 -4.66 7.81 0.72
C TYR A 47 -3.76 6.60 0.49
N GLU A 48 -4.00 5.53 1.23
CA GLU A 48 -3.50 4.21 0.86
C GLU A 48 -4.34 3.67 -0.29
N GLN A 49 -3.71 3.36 -1.42
CA GLN A 49 -4.37 2.69 -2.54
C GLN A 49 -4.40 1.19 -2.32
N LEU A 50 -5.61 0.65 -2.21
CA LEU A 50 -5.87 -0.78 -2.06
C LEU A 50 -5.76 -1.48 -3.41
N VAL A 51 -5.47 -2.80 -3.39
CA VAL A 51 -5.40 -3.61 -4.61
C VAL A 51 -6.80 -3.89 -5.18
N ARG A 52 -7.79 -3.99 -4.29
CA ARG A 52 -9.19 -4.30 -4.60
C ARG A 52 -10.10 -3.66 -3.56
N LEU A 53 -11.40 -3.74 -3.79
CA LEU A 53 -12.43 -3.30 -2.86
C LEU A 53 -12.36 -4.14 -1.58
N GLU A 54 -11.88 -3.55 -0.50
CA GLU A 54 -11.80 -4.16 0.84
C GLU A 54 -12.40 -3.18 1.87
N PRO A 55 -13.67 -3.37 2.28
CA PRO A 55 -14.33 -2.48 3.22
C PRO A 55 -13.66 -2.47 4.61
N PRO A 56 -13.66 -1.35 5.35
CA PRO A 56 -14.11 -0.04 4.91
C PRO A 56 -13.11 0.61 3.95
N CYS A 57 -13.61 1.11 2.81
CA CYS A 57 -12.82 1.83 1.82
C CYS A 57 -13.64 2.90 1.10
N LEU A 58 -12.95 3.86 0.51
CA LEU A 58 -13.47 4.87 -0.41
C LEU A 58 -13.13 4.46 -1.85
N CYS A 59 -13.74 5.10 -2.85
CA CYS A 59 -13.34 4.96 -4.25
C CYS A 59 -13.06 6.33 -4.84
N TRP A 60 -11.88 6.49 -5.41
CA TRP A 60 -11.61 7.59 -6.33
C TRP A 60 -12.07 7.19 -7.73
N LEU A 61 -13.13 7.87 -8.17
CA LEU A 61 -13.74 7.70 -9.49
C LEU A 61 -13.18 8.75 -10.44
N ILE A 62 -12.64 8.30 -11.57
CA ILE A 62 -12.11 9.14 -12.63
C ILE A 62 -12.94 8.90 -13.88
N PHE A 63 -13.77 9.87 -14.25
CA PHE A 63 -14.72 9.71 -15.35
C PHE A 63 -14.04 9.96 -16.70
N ASP A 64 -14.39 9.16 -17.71
CA ASP A 64 -13.90 9.33 -19.09
C ASP A 64 -14.36 10.68 -19.68
N ARG A 65 -15.55 11.13 -19.30
CA ARG A 65 -16.09 12.47 -19.58
C ARG A 65 -16.61 13.12 -18.31
N ALA A 66 -16.51 14.44 -18.20
CA ALA A 66 -17.13 15.17 -17.10
C ALA A 66 -18.65 14.96 -17.08
N ILE A 67 -19.19 14.80 -15.88
CA ILE A 67 -20.63 14.61 -15.65
C ILE A 67 -21.24 15.79 -14.88
N TYR A 68 -22.54 16.02 -15.07
CA TYR A 68 -23.34 16.96 -14.30
C TYR A 68 -24.07 16.20 -13.20
N THR A 69 -23.62 16.38 -11.96
CA THR A 69 -24.26 15.78 -10.78
C THR A 69 -23.94 16.63 -9.54
N ARG A 70 -24.56 16.30 -8.41
CA ARG A 70 -24.34 16.94 -7.11
C ARG A 70 -23.52 16.03 -6.20
N SER A 71 -22.81 16.63 -5.24
CA SER A 71 -22.29 15.89 -4.09
C SER A 71 -23.43 15.14 -3.39
N CYS A 72 -23.10 14.00 -2.81
CA CYS A 72 -24.00 13.05 -2.15
C CYS A 72 -25.02 12.35 -3.07
N ALA A 73 -24.98 12.57 -4.40
CA ALA A 73 -25.84 11.84 -5.31
C ALA A 73 -25.48 10.35 -5.31
N PHE A 74 -26.51 9.49 -5.30
CA PHE A 74 -26.35 8.05 -5.38
C PHE A 74 -25.81 7.62 -6.75
N TYR A 75 -24.94 6.62 -6.74
CA TYR A 75 -24.44 5.97 -7.93
C TYR A 75 -24.37 4.46 -7.76
N ILE A 76 -24.43 3.75 -8.87
CA ILE A 76 -24.18 2.30 -8.92
C ILE A 76 -23.13 1.98 -9.98
N ALA A 77 -22.18 1.11 -9.63
CA ALA A 77 -21.11 0.65 -10.51
C ALA A 77 -21.43 -0.73 -11.08
N SER A 78 -21.25 -0.91 -12.39
CA SER A 78 -21.56 -2.15 -13.08
C SER A 78 -20.60 -2.49 -14.23
N LYS A 79 -20.50 -3.78 -14.56
CA LYS A 79 -19.85 -4.29 -15.77
C LYS A 79 -20.93 -4.77 -16.76
N LEU A 80 -21.51 -3.83 -17.49
CA LEU A 80 -22.59 -4.11 -18.45
C LEU A 80 -22.10 -4.86 -19.71
N ASP A 81 -20.81 -4.75 -19.99
CA ASP A 81 -20.07 -5.46 -21.04
C ASP A 81 -19.89 -6.96 -20.74
N HIS A 82 -19.99 -7.37 -19.47
CA HIS A 82 -19.86 -8.77 -19.08
C HIS A 82 -21.04 -9.61 -19.59
N GLN A 83 -20.74 -10.57 -20.48
CA GLN A 83 -21.71 -11.48 -21.11
C GLN A 83 -21.98 -12.77 -20.31
N GLY A 84 -21.29 -12.96 -19.18
CA GLY A 84 -21.45 -14.15 -18.33
C GLY A 84 -22.73 -14.12 -17.49
N ARG A 85 -23.09 -15.28 -16.95
CA ARG A 85 -24.18 -15.40 -15.97
C ARG A 85 -23.72 -14.88 -14.61
N GLY A 86 -24.56 -14.08 -13.96
CA GLY A 86 -24.31 -13.58 -12.60
C GLY A 86 -24.65 -12.11 -12.42
N CYS A 87 -24.49 -11.62 -11.19
CA CYS A 87 -24.67 -10.20 -10.90
C CYS A 87 -23.58 -9.38 -11.59
N ARG A 88 -23.99 -8.32 -12.30
CA ARG A 88 -23.10 -7.39 -13.02
C ARG A 88 -22.91 -6.07 -12.28
N PHE A 89 -23.54 -5.90 -11.13
CA PHE A 89 -23.40 -4.71 -10.28
C PHE A 89 -22.36 -5.01 -9.20
N LEU A 90 -21.33 -4.17 -9.09
CA LEU A 90 -20.14 -4.44 -8.29
C LEU A 90 -20.25 -3.80 -6.90
N PHE A 91 -20.60 -2.51 -6.88
CA PHE A 91 -20.72 -1.70 -5.68
C PHE A 91 -21.60 -0.49 -5.97
N HIS A 92 -22.06 0.17 -4.91
CA HIS A 92 -22.78 1.44 -4.98
C HIS A 92 -22.28 2.39 -3.91
N GLY A 93 -22.74 3.63 -3.94
CA GLY A 93 -22.42 4.60 -2.91
C GLY A 93 -22.97 5.98 -3.24
N GLN A 94 -22.38 6.97 -2.62
CA GLN A 94 -22.68 8.38 -2.83
C GLN A 94 -21.41 9.11 -3.24
N PHE A 95 -21.52 10.04 -4.18
CA PHE A 95 -20.39 10.89 -4.53
C PHE A 95 -20.03 11.82 -3.37
N GLY A 96 -18.74 12.03 -3.16
CA GLY A 96 -18.26 13.20 -2.43
C GLY A 96 -18.13 14.40 -3.36
N ASP A 97 -17.37 15.39 -2.91
CA ASP A 97 -17.14 16.59 -3.69
C ASP A 97 -16.28 16.34 -4.92
N SER A 98 -16.55 17.13 -5.97
CA SER A 98 -15.74 17.13 -7.18
C SER A 98 -14.32 17.59 -6.84
N LEU A 99 -13.32 16.78 -7.19
CA LEU A 99 -11.93 17.19 -7.10
C LEU A 99 -11.63 18.23 -8.19
N LYS A 100 -10.90 19.29 -7.81
CA LYS A 100 -10.44 20.33 -8.76
C LYS A 100 -9.45 19.75 -9.77
N GLU A 101 -8.59 18.85 -9.31
CA GLU A 101 -7.59 18.17 -10.12
C GLU A 101 -7.80 16.66 -10.05
N ARG A 102 -7.45 15.94 -11.12
CA ARG A 102 -7.38 14.47 -11.13
C ARG A 102 -6.11 13.98 -10.42
N LYS A 103 -5.82 14.54 -9.25
CA LYS A 103 -4.62 14.25 -8.48
C LYS A 103 -4.96 14.23 -7.00
N ILE A 104 -4.58 13.13 -6.36
CA ILE A 104 -4.61 12.96 -4.91
C ILE A 104 -3.27 12.40 -4.49
N ARG A 105 -2.81 12.75 -3.29
CA ARG A 105 -1.58 12.19 -2.73
C ARG A 105 -1.90 10.80 -2.20
N ARG A 106 -1.29 9.78 -2.82
CA ARG A 106 -1.58 8.38 -2.54
C ARG A 106 -0.34 7.50 -2.59
N PHE A 107 -0.35 6.43 -1.82
CA PHE A 107 0.74 5.45 -1.74
C PHE A 107 0.22 4.02 -1.73
N ILE A 108 1.12 3.06 -1.97
CA ILE A 108 0.88 1.64 -1.72
C ILE A 108 1.82 1.17 -0.61
N ARG A 109 1.33 0.30 0.29
CA ARG A 109 2.17 -0.35 1.28
C ARG A 109 3.01 -1.45 0.62
N ARG A 110 4.28 -1.51 0.96
CA ARG A 110 5.23 -2.55 0.55
C ARG A 110 6.00 -3.02 1.76
N GLN A 111 6.22 -4.32 1.85
CA GLN A 111 7.08 -4.91 2.85
C GLN A 111 8.26 -5.57 2.15
N ARG A 112 9.44 -5.44 2.74
CA ARG A 112 10.62 -6.23 2.39
C ARG A 112 11.05 -7.01 3.61
N ILE A 113 11.32 -8.29 3.42
CA ILE A 113 11.76 -9.20 4.46
C ILE A 113 13.15 -9.69 4.07
N GLY A 114 14.09 -9.58 4.99
CA GLY A 114 15.43 -10.13 4.89
C GLY A 114 15.76 -10.94 6.12
N ARG A 115 17.05 -11.29 6.27
CA ARG A 115 17.55 -12.04 7.41
C ARG A 115 18.77 -11.37 7.99
N VAL A 116 18.93 -11.49 9.30
CA VAL A 116 20.18 -11.13 9.97
C VAL A 116 21.22 -12.18 9.62
N GLU A 117 22.33 -11.75 9.02
CA GLU A 117 23.44 -12.63 8.65
C GLU A 117 24.46 -12.75 9.79
N ARG A 118 24.76 -11.62 10.45
CA ARG A 118 25.68 -11.57 11.58
C ARG A 118 25.48 -10.32 12.42
N VAL A 119 25.84 -10.42 13.69
CA VAL A 119 25.97 -9.29 14.61
C VAL A 119 27.40 -8.75 14.53
N GLU A 120 27.56 -7.45 14.28
CA GLU A 120 28.89 -6.79 14.41
C GLU A 120 29.12 -6.32 15.85
N ASN A 121 28.07 -5.80 16.49
CA ASN A 121 28.02 -5.47 17.92
C ASN A 121 26.56 -5.28 18.36
N VAL A 122 26.31 -5.01 19.66
CA VAL A 122 24.97 -4.86 20.24
C VAL A 122 24.12 -3.76 19.55
N ARG A 123 24.73 -2.85 18.79
CA ARG A 123 24.08 -1.76 18.06
C ARG A 123 24.21 -1.87 16.53
N SER A 124 24.86 -2.88 15.98
CA SER A 124 25.11 -3.00 14.54
C SER A 124 24.99 -4.43 14.08
N ILE A 125 24.17 -4.66 13.07
CA ILE A 125 23.99 -5.95 12.42
C ILE A 125 24.17 -5.83 10.91
N VAL A 126 24.56 -6.94 10.28
CA VAL A 126 24.56 -7.08 8.83
C VAL A 126 23.38 -7.95 8.43
N CYS A 127 22.57 -7.43 7.51
CA CYS A 127 21.42 -8.15 6.97
C CYS A 127 21.64 -8.47 5.50
N ASN A 128 21.07 -9.59 5.06
CA ASN A 128 21.02 -9.98 3.66
C ASN A 128 19.57 -10.20 3.21
N SER A 129 19.39 -10.45 1.91
CA SER A 129 18.09 -10.80 1.30
C SER A 129 17.01 -9.70 1.32
N LEU A 130 17.27 -8.56 1.96
CA LEU A 130 16.40 -7.37 1.98
C LEU A 130 16.36 -6.64 0.62
N PHE A 131 17.45 -6.71 -0.14
CA PHE A 131 17.65 -6.03 -1.41
C PHE A 131 18.26 -6.96 -2.45
N LYS A 132 17.87 -6.79 -3.72
CA LYS A 132 18.58 -7.42 -4.86
C LYS A 132 19.92 -6.71 -5.09
N LYS A 133 20.90 -7.41 -5.67
CA LYS A 133 22.29 -6.91 -5.86
C LYS A 133 22.36 -5.57 -6.60
N GLU A 134 21.47 -5.37 -7.56
CA GLU A 134 21.35 -4.18 -8.41
C GLU A 134 20.60 -3.00 -7.75
N THR A 135 20.09 -3.19 -6.52
CA THR A 135 19.30 -2.14 -5.86
C THR A 135 20.20 -1.02 -5.35
N LYS A 136 19.85 0.22 -5.66
CA LYS A 136 20.52 1.40 -5.10
C LYS A 136 20.15 1.57 -3.62
N ILE A 137 20.98 1.02 -2.73
CA ILE A 137 20.75 1.00 -1.27
C ILE A 137 20.68 2.42 -0.69
N SER A 138 21.39 3.39 -1.27
CA SER A 138 21.38 4.78 -0.80
C SER A 138 19.98 5.43 -0.81
N ALA A 139 19.01 4.88 -1.55
CA ALA A 139 17.62 5.35 -1.52
C ALA A 139 16.83 4.88 -0.29
N PHE A 140 17.41 4.00 0.52
CA PHE A 140 16.79 3.38 1.70
C PHE A 140 17.56 3.66 2.99
N GLU A 141 18.64 4.44 2.93
CA GLU A 141 19.39 4.87 4.11
C GLU A 141 18.50 5.72 5.03
N GLY A 142 18.64 5.52 6.34
CA GLY A 142 17.82 6.13 7.39
C GLY A 142 16.45 5.49 7.59
N LEU A 143 16.00 4.60 6.69
CA LEU A 143 14.68 3.98 6.82
C LEU A 143 14.64 2.96 7.97
N PRO A 144 13.56 2.94 8.75
CA PRO A 144 13.43 2.05 9.90
C PRO A 144 13.21 0.59 9.47
N VAL A 145 13.70 -0.32 10.29
CA VAL A 145 13.47 -1.76 10.22
C VAL A 145 13.14 -2.31 11.61
N ILE A 146 12.50 -3.48 11.64
CA ILE A 146 12.16 -4.20 12.87
C ILE A 146 12.52 -5.67 12.71
N LEU A 147 13.06 -6.27 13.77
CA LEU A 147 13.33 -7.70 13.83
C LEU A 147 12.06 -8.44 14.27
N ASN A 148 11.92 -9.71 13.91
CA ASN A 148 10.83 -10.55 14.43
C ASN A 148 10.90 -10.78 15.94
N THR A 149 12.02 -10.43 16.57
CA THR A 149 12.26 -10.43 18.02
C THR A 149 11.86 -9.11 18.72
N GLY A 150 11.40 -8.10 17.96
CA GLY A 150 10.85 -6.84 18.48
C GLY A 150 11.84 -5.67 18.45
N GLU A 151 13.15 -5.92 18.31
CA GLU A 151 14.14 -4.84 18.24
C GLU A 151 14.03 -4.04 16.94
N THR A 152 14.30 -2.74 17.04
CA THR A 152 14.20 -1.81 15.91
C THR A 152 15.56 -1.21 15.57
N GLY A 153 15.73 -0.86 14.30
CA GLY A 153 16.94 -0.24 13.79
C GLY A 153 16.68 0.60 12.54
N LYS A 154 17.74 1.08 11.93
CA LYS A 154 17.72 1.88 10.70
C LYS A 154 18.78 1.39 9.72
N ILE A 155 18.49 1.42 8.42
CA ILE A 155 19.48 1.12 7.40
C ILE A 155 20.54 2.23 7.38
N VAL A 156 21.82 1.88 7.53
CA VAL A 156 22.93 2.83 7.45
C VAL A 156 23.51 2.90 6.04
N GLY A 157 23.48 1.78 5.32
CA GLY A 157 24.00 1.73 3.96
C GLY A 157 24.34 0.32 3.50
N ALA A 158 25.00 0.23 2.35
CA ALA A 158 25.43 -1.03 1.77
C ALA A 158 26.59 -1.66 2.57
N PHE A 159 26.62 -2.99 2.63
CA PHE A 159 27.71 -3.74 3.24
C PHE A 159 28.34 -4.70 2.21
N GLY A 160 29.45 -4.28 1.58
CA GLY A 160 30.17 -5.12 0.61
C GLY A 160 29.36 -5.44 -0.64
N LYS A 161 29.45 -6.70 -1.12
CA LYS A 161 28.77 -7.19 -2.34
C LYS A 161 27.52 -7.98 -1.98
N GLY A 162 26.59 -8.10 -2.93
CA GLY A 162 25.48 -9.05 -2.82
C GLY A 162 24.16 -8.49 -2.28
N GLY A 163 23.99 -7.16 -2.21
CA GLY A 163 22.77 -6.54 -1.69
C GLY A 163 22.66 -6.60 -0.15
N LYS A 164 23.75 -6.93 0.54
CA LYS A 164 23.82 -6.87 2.01
C LYS A 164 23.81 -5.42 2.47
N VAL A 165 23.22 -5.20 3.63
CA VAL A 165 23.07 -3.87 4.23
C VAL A 165 23.49 -3.91 5.68
N ARG A 166 24.03 -2.80 6.16
CA ARG A 166 24.26 -2.58 7.59
C ARG A 166 23.05 -1.90 8.19
N VAL A 167 22.62 -2.41 9.33
CA VAL A 167 21.54 -1.84 10.14
C VAL A 167 22.12 -1.41 11.48
N GLU A 168 21.89 -0.16 11.84
CA GLU A 168 22.17 0.36 13.18
C GLU A 168 20.92 0.21 14.04
N MET A 169 21.06 -0.48 15.16
CA MET A 169 19.96 -0.77 16.07
C MET A 169 19.66 0.46 16.93
N THR A 170 18.39 0.86 16.95
CA THR A 170 17.87 1.94 17.80
C THR A 170 17.54 1.41 19.20
N THR A 171 17.13 0.15 19.30
CA THR A 171 17.04 -0.59 20.57
C THR A 171 18.21 -1.56 20.69
N LEU A 172 18.72 -1.79 21.89
CA LEU A 172 19.79 -2.79 22.09
C LEU A 172 19.26 -4.20 21.75
N LEU A 173 20.12 -5.02 21.12
CA LEU A 173 19.80 -6.43 20.90
C LEU A 173 19.66 -7.17 22.23
N LEU A 174 18.60 -7.96 22.36
CA LEU A 174 18.44 -8.86 23.50
C LEU A 174 19.47 -9.99 23.42
N GLU A 175 19.91 -10.49 24.58
CA GLU A 175 20.84 -11.62 24.66
C GLU A 175 20.28 -12.84 23.92
N SER A 176 18.98 -13.11 24.09
CA SER A 176 18.28 -14.20 23.39
C SER A 176 18.29 -14.04 21.86
N THR A 177 18.26 -12.81 21.34
CA THR A 177 18.36 -12.54 19.91
C THR A 177 19.79 -12.79 19.41
N VAL A 178 20.80 -12.39 20.19
CA VAL A 178 22.21 -12.64 19.86
C VAL A 178 22.51 -14.14 19.87
N GLU A 179 22.01 -14.87 20.86
CA GLU A 179 22.15 -16.33 20.97
C GLU A 179 21.52 -17.05 19.77
N LYS A 180 20.32 -16.65 19.34
CA LYS A 180 19.67 -17.19 18.14
C LYS A 180 20.53 -16.99 16.90
N ILE A 181 21.07 -15.79 16.70
CA ILE A 181 21.92 -15.50 15.55
C ILE A 181 23.24 -16.31 15.61
N ALA A 182 23.81 -16.47 16.81
CA ALA A 182 25.02 -17.26 17.02
C ALA A 182 24.79 -18.78 16.81
N ALA A 183 23.58 -19.26 17.08
CA ALA A 183 23.14 -20.63 16.83
C ALA A 183 22.72 -20.89 15.36
N ASP A 184 22.95 -19.92 14.46
CA ASP A 184 22.54 -19.96 13.05
C ASP A 184 21.00 -20.08 12.87
N GLU A 185 20.22 -19.67 13.89
CA GLU A 185 18.78 -19.54 13.79
C GLU A 185 18.40 -18.30 12.97
N THR A 186 17.31 -18.42 12.20
CA THR A 186 16.85 -17.32 11.35
C THR A 186 16.14 -16.24 12.17
N VAL A 187 16.80 -15.09 12.30
CA VAL A 187 16.18 -13.83 12.74
C VAL A 187 15.79 -13.02 11.51
N GLU A 188 14.50 -12.72 11.37
CA GLU A 188 13.98 -11.98 10.24
C GLU A 188 14.05 -10.48 10.49
N VAL A 189 14.36 -9.72 9.45
CA VAL A 189 14.32 -8.26 9.47
C VAL A 189 13.26 -7.78 8.47
N SER A 190 12.29 -7.02 8.95
CA SER A 190 11.20 -6.45 8.16
C SER A 190 11.37 -4.95 8.00
N MET A 191 11.19 -4.48 6.76
CA MET A 191 11.13 -3.07 6.41
C MET A 191 9.79 -2.76 5.76
N TYR A 192 9.04 -1.83 6.36
CA TYR A 192 7.74 -1.40 5.86
C TYR A 192 7.85 -0.05 5.17
N LEU A 193 7.24 0.06 3.99
CA LEU A 193 7.41 1.18 3.08
C LEU A 193 6.05 1.68 2.57
N LYS A 194 5.89 2.99 2.54
CA LYS A 194 4.92 3.70 1.69
C LYS A 194 5.64 4.06 0.39
N LYS A 195 5.19 3.47 -0.73
CA LYS A 195 5.65 3.87 -2.07
C LYS A 195 4.60 4.81 -2.67
N TYR A 196 4.93 6.09 -2.79
CA TYR A 196 4.02 7.09 -3.33
C TYR A 196 3.84 6.91 -4.84
N LEU A 197 2.60 7.02 -5.31
CA LEU A 197 2.25 6.84 -6.71
C LEU A 197 2.24 8.19 -7.42
N GLY A 198 2.95 8.27 -8.56
CA GLY A 198 3.16 9.53 -9.28
C GLY A 198 4.30 10.39 -8.72
N GLU A 199 4.97 9.93 -7.67
CA GLU A 199 6.14 10.57 -7.07
C GLU A 199 7.32 9.59 -7.03
N LYS A 200 8.55 10.08 -7.19
CA LYS A 200 9.77 9.26 -6.96
C LYS A 200 10.12 9.23 -5.47
N LYS A 201 9.11 9.02 -4.60
CA LYS A 201 9.23 9.09 -3.14
C LYS A 201 8.87 7.75 -2.50
N ILE A 202 9.71 7.31 -1.58
CA ILE A 202 9.47 6.18 -0.69
C ILE A 202 9.67 6.69 0.73
N GLU A 203 8.84 6.22 1.65
CA GLU A 203 8.93 6.55 3.06
C GLU A 203 8.84 5.26 3.87
N GLY A 204 9.76 5.06 4.81
CA GLY A 204 9.75 3.93 5.71
C GLY A 204 8.95 4.25 6.97
N TYR A 205 8.26 3.26 7.52
CA TYR A 205 7.49 3.42 8.76
C TYR A 205 7.61 2.14 9.61
N LEU A 206 7.30 2.27 10.90
CA LEU A 206 7.13 1.12 11.79
C LEU A 206 5.62 0.94 12.03
N PRO A 207 5.05 -0.25 11.74
CA PRO A 207 3.65 -0.51 12.03
C PRO A 207 3.37 -0.44 13.53
N SER A 208 2.27 0.21 13.90
CA SER A 208 1.75 0.19 15.27
C SER A 208 1.18 -1.19 15.60
N GLY A 209 1.59 -1.79 16.72
CA GLY A 209 1.06 -3.07 17.21
C GLY A 209 1.82 -4.31 16.72
N LEU A 210 3.08 -4.17 16.31
CA LEU A 210 3.99 -5.30 16.21
C LEU A 210 4.54 -5.68 17.59
N PRO A 211 4.86 -6.97 17.81
CA PRO A 211 5.36 -7.49 19.09
C PRO A 211 6.67 -6.84 19.53
#